data_AF-A0A2N3D1G9-F1
#
_entry.id   AF-A0A2N3D1G9-F1
#
_cell.length_a   1.000
_cell.length_b   1.000
_cell.length_c   1.000
_cell.angle_alpha   90.00
_cell.angle_beta   90.00
_cell.angle_gamma   90.00
#
_symmetry.space_group_name_H-M   'P 1'
#
loop_
_entity.id
_entity.type
_entity.pdbx_description
1 polymer ?
#
loop_
_entity_poly.entity_id
_entity_poly.type
_entity_poly.pdbx_seq_one_letter_code
_entity_poly.pdbx_strand_id
1 'polypeptide(L)' 'ARHRKPSQANPQGGIDRFPAPMHISKVALADPKDGKPTRVRFETKDGKKVRVAVKSGETIND' A
#
# COMPACT_ATOMS: atom_id res chain seq x y z
N ALA A 1 -13.60 13.28 -7.39
CA ALA A 1 -13.03 14.60 -7.73
C ALA A 1 -13.62 15.61 -6.75
N ARG A 2 -12.83 16.59 -6.28
CA ARG A 2 -13.27 17.55 -5.24
C ARG A 2 -13.29 18.96 -5.83
N HIS A 3 -14.41 19.66 -5.67
CA HIS A 3 -14.49 21.05 -6.06
C HIS A 3 -13.64 21.90 -5.11
N ARG A 4 -12.76 22.73 -5.67
CA ARG A 4 -11.98 23.72 -4.96
C ARG A 4 -12.54 25.10 -5.30
N LYS A 5 -12.89 25.86 -4.27
CA LYS A 5 -13.26 27.26 -4.42
C LYS A 5 -12.03 28.07 -4.89
N PRO A 6 -12.22 29.12 -5.72
CA PRO A 6 -11.16 30.05 -6.04
C PRO A 6 -10.41 30.58 -4.82
N SER A 7 -9.10 30.75 -4.92
CA SER A 7 -8.23 31.37 -3.92
C SER A 7 -7.16 32.22 -4.60
N GLN A 8 -6.39 33.03 -3.87
CA GLN A 8 -5.31 33.81 -4.50
C GLN A 8 -4.28 32.93 -5.23
N ALA A 9 -4.01 31.73 -4.71
CA ALA A 9 -3.10 30.77 -5.34
C ALA A 9 -3.75 29.96 -6.47
N ASN A 10 -5.09 29.88 -6.51
CA ASN A 10 -5.83 29.29 -7.62
C ASN A 10 -7.09 30.11 -7.94
N PRO A 11 -6.96 31.23 -8.69
CA PRO A 11 -8.06 32.16 -8.95
C PRO A 11 -9.17 31.57 -9.82
N GLN A 12 -8.86 30.56 -10.65
CA GLN A 12 -9.85 29.89 -11.49
C GLN A 12 -10.70 28.88 -10.69
N GLY A 13 -10.22 28.45 -9.52
CA GLY A 13 -10.80 27.33 -8.78
C GLY A 13 -10.76 26.04 -9.62
N GLY A 14 -11.76 25.19 -9.46
CA GLY A 14 -11.98 24.05 -10.37
C GLY A 14 -12.22 22.73 -9.65
N ILE A 15 -12.04 21.64 -10.39
CA ILE A 15 -12.23 20.28 -9.90
C ILE A 15 -10.88 19.58 -9.81
N ASP A 16 -10.41 19.35 -8.58
CA ASP A 16 -9.17 18.61 -8.34
C ASP A 16 -9.43 17.10 -8.38
N ARG A 17 -8.55 16.36 -9.07
CA ARG A 17 -8.46 14.91 -8.96
C ARG A 17 -7.24 14.56 -8.10
N PHE A 18 -7.47 13.87 -7.00
CA PHE A 18 -6.43 13.33 -6.12
C PHE A 18 -6.83 11.93 -5.65
N PRO A 19 -5.87 11.08 -5.27
CA PRO A 19 -6.15 9.73 -4.80
C PRO A 19 -6.99 9.77 -3.52
N ALA A 20 -8.07 8.98 -3.48
CA ALA A 20 -8.84 8.78 -2.28
C ALA A 20 -8.16 7.72 -1.39
N PRO A 21 -8.28 7.83 -0.05
CA PRO A 21 -7.86 6.77 0.85
C PRO A 21 -8.57 5.45 0.49
N MET A 22 -7.84 4.35 0.59
CA MET A 22 -8.38 3.00 0.39
C MET A 22 -8.26 2.21 1.68
N HIS A 23 -9.28 1.42 1.99
CA HIS A 23 -9.25 0.56 3.18
C HIS A 23 -8.18 -0.53 3.03
N ILE A 24 -7.44 -0.78 4.10
CA ILE A 24 -6.31 -1.72 4.10
C ILE A 24 -6.70 -3.16 3.72
N SER A 25 -7.94 -3.58 3.98
CA SER A 25 -8.41 -4.91 3.59
C SER A 25 -8.59 -5.11 2.08
N LYS A 26 -8.53 -4.03 1.28
CA LYS A 26 -8.63 -4.09 -0.19
C LYS A 26 -7.27 -4.25 -0.87
N VAL A 27 -6.19 -4.28 -0.09
CA VAL A 27 -4.82 -4.46 -0.60
C VAL A 27 -4.18 -5.69 0.01
N ALA A 28 -3.21 -6.25 -0.71
CA ALA A 28 -2.37 -7.34 -0.23
C ALA A 28 -0.91 -7.00 -0.55
N LEU A 29 0.03 -7.59 0.20
CA LEU A 29 1.44 -7.46 -0.12
C LEU A 29 1.74 -8.23 -1.41
N ALA A 30 2.58 -7.64 -2.25
CA ALA A 30 3.14 -8.32 -3.40
C ALA A 30 4.18 -9.34 -2.91
N ASP A 31 4.14 -10.56 -3.43
CA ASP A 31 5.15 -11.56 -3.16
C ASP A 31 6.49 -11.12 -3.77
N PRO A 32 7.61 -11.11 -3.02
CA PRO A 32 8.91 -10.71 -3.54
C PRO A 32 9.36 -11.51 -4.78
N LYS A 33 8.88 -12.75 -4.92
CA LYS A 33 9.28 -13.64 -6.01
C LYS A 33 8.56 -13.39 -7.32
N ASP A 34 7.24 -13.21 -7.26
CA ASP A 34 6.36 -13.23 -8.44
C ASP A 34 5.41 -12.03 -8.54
N GLY A 35 5.46 -11.10 -7.58
CA GLY A 35 4.65 -9.89 -7.54
C GLY A 35 3.15 -10.13 -7.29
N LYS A 36 2.71 -11.38 -7.09
CA LYS A 36 1.30 -11.69 -6.89
C LYS A 36 0.88 -11.38 -5.44
N PRO A 37 -0.41 -11.11 -5.19
CA PRO A 37 -0.90 -10.88 -3.84
C PRO A 37 -0.66 -12.11 -2.96
N THR A 38 -0.03 -11.92 -1.80
CA THR A 38 0.33 -12.97 -0.85
C THR A 38 -0.12 -12.63 0.57
N ARG A 39 -0.37 -13.67 1.38
CA ARG A 39 -0.63 -13.53 2.82
C ARG A 39 0.69 -13.57 3.59
N VAL A 40 0.68 -13.03 4.80
CA VAL A 40 1.86 -12.98 5.68
C VAL A 40 1.71 -14.00 6.80
N ARG A 41 2.77 -14.76 7.07
CA ARG A 41 2.99 -15.46 8.34
C ARG A 41 4.21 -14.88 9.04
N PHE A 42 4.33 -15.16 10.34
CA PHE A 42 5.49 -14.74 11.13
C PHE A 42 6.33 -15.94 11.51
N GLU A 43 7.64 -15.79 11.40
CA GLU A 43 8.63 -16.77 11.82
C GLU A 43 9.72 -16.10 12.64
N THR A 44 10.42 -16.86 13.47
CA THR A 44 11.61 -16.40 14.17
C THR A 44 12.84 -16.94 13.45
N LYS A 45 13.66 -16.06 12.88
CA LYS A 45 14.98 -16.38 12.32
C LYS A 45 16.03 -15.61 13.10
N ASP A 46 17.06 -16.30 13.59
CA ASP A 46 18.19 -15.70 14.31
C ASP A 46 17.77 -14.81 15.50
N GLY A 47 16.74 -15.24 16.24
CA GLY A 47 16.18 -14.51 17.38
C GLY A 47 15.31 -13.30 17.02
N LYS A 48 15.11 -13.00 15.73
CA LYS A 48 14.28 -11.88 15.25
C LYS A 48 13.01 -12.39 14.58
N LYS A 49 11.90 -11.68 14.82
CA LYS A 49 10.61 -11.96 14.19
C LYS A 49 10.59 -11.38 12.79
N VAL A 50 10.45 -12.23 11.78
CA VAL A 50 10.41 -11.86 10.36
C VAL A 50 9.04 -12.17 9.77
N ARG A 51 8.64 -11.37 8.77
CA ARG A 51 7.46 -11.63 7.95
C ARG A 51 7.84 -12.52 6.78
N VAL A 52 7.03 -13.53 6.50
CA VAL A 52 7.26 -14.48 5.40
C VAL A 52 6.02 -14.54 4.52
N ALA A 53 6.22 -14.45 3.21
CA ALA A 53 5.19 -14.64 2.21
C ALA A 53 4.73 -16.10 2.20
N VAL A 54 3.43 -16.33 2.36
CA VAL A 54 2.88 -17.70 2.46
C VAL A 54 3.01 -18.48 1.15
N LYS A 55 2.95 -17.79 0.00
CA LYS A 55 3.02 -18.45 -1.33
C LYS A 55 4.44 -18.88 -1.68
N SER A 56 5.42 -17.98 -1.62
CA SER A 56 6.82 -18.27 -2.00
C SER A 56 7.67 -18.80 -0.86
N GLY A 57 7.29 -18.56 0.40
CA GLY A 57 8.14 -18.82 1.56
C GLY A 57 9.28 -17.81 1.73
N GLU A 58 9.32 -16.75 0.91
CA GLU A 58 10.36 -15.73 0.98
C GLU A 58 10.11 -14.70 2.09
N THR A 59 11.20 -14.17 2.63
CA THR A 59 11.15 -13.13 3.67
C THR A 59 10.72 -11.80 3.06
N ILE A 60 9.71 -11.16 3.65
CA ILE A 60 9.24 -9.82 3.25
C ILE A 60 10.09 -8.79 4.00
N ASN A 61 11.00 -8.12 3.28
CA ASN A 61 11.96 -7.14 3.81
C ASN A 61 11.64 -5.68 3.46
N ASP A 62 10.40 -5.38 3.05
CA ASP A 62 9.92 -4.01 2.78
C ASP A 62 9.49 -3.24 4.04
#